data_AF-A0A3D4X1I8-F1
#
_entry.id   AF-A0A3D4X1I8-F1
#
_cell.length_a   1.000
_cell.length_b   1.000
_cell.length_c   1.000
_cell.angle_alpha   90.00
_cell.angle_beta   90.00
_cell.angle_gamma   90.00
#
_symmetry.space_group_name_H-M   'P 1'
#
loop_
_entity.id
_entity.type
_entity.pdbx_description
1 polymer ?
#
loop_
_entity_poly.entity_id
_entity_poly.type
_entity_poly.pdbx_seq_one_letter_code
_entity_poly.pdbx_strand_id
1 'polypeptide(L)'
;MGSVFGGARARAGGTSLRRFVAITTMITIFVGELTAVAMYHAHGNNPVRPQPANAGPARITVQNAFVVAETGLQEDHRPLYLSSRTLAYCVDHGCRIPGPDYWSGDVLVAVCFAFGQNITNMDLRSTAAQRNPQRVSSDLWYATRLDDGQLGYVSEVFVTAASRGGLGLPLC
;
A
#
# COMPACT_ATOMS: atom_id res chain seq x y z
N MET A 1 24.98 28.95 64.24
CA MET A 1 23.87 27.97 64.29
C MET A 1 24.36 26.74 63.52
N GLY A 2 25.02 25.76 64.14
CA GLY A 2 24.49 24.73 65.05
C GLY A 2 24.21 23.46 64.21
N SER A 3 25.14 22.52 64.04
CA SER A 3 25.49 21.36 64.90
C SER A 3 24.55 20.13 64.82
N VAL A 4 25.09 19.03 64.25
CA VAL A 4 25.20 17.62 64.74
C VAL A 4 23.97 16.68 64.83
N PHE A 5 24.28 15.38 64.62
CA PHE A 5 23.63 14.09 65.02
C PHE A 5 22.64 13.49 64.01
N GLY A 6 22.57 12.19 63.70
CA GLY A 6 23.14 10.89 64.13
C GLY A 6 22.37 9.82 63.30
N GLY A 7 22.83 8.63 62.91
CA GLY A 7 23.54 7.57 63.64
C GLY A 7 22.54 6.49 64.14
N ALA A 8 22.54 5.29 63.51
CA ALA A 8 22.18 3.92 64.00
C ALA A 8 21.37 3.13 62.92
N ARG A 9 21.79 2.02 62.29
CA ARG A 9 22.31 0.66 62.65
C ARG A 9 21.30 -0.33 63.28
N ALA A 10 21.28 -1.52 62.66
CA ALA A 10 21.09 -2.89 63.21
C ALA A 10 19.65 -3.30 63.62
N ARG A 11 19.17 -4.55 63.59
CA ARG A 11 19.67 -5.94 63.36
C ARG A 11 18.40 -6.84 63.23
N ALA A 12 18.33 -7.80 62.31
CA ALA A 12 18.72 -9.23 62.43
C ALA A 12 17.81 -10.14 63.29
N GLY A 13 17.51 -11.33 62.74
CA GLY A 13 16.97 -12.55 63.40
C GLY A 13 15.97 -13.25 62.47
N GLY A 14 16.26 -14.35 61.75
CA GLY A 14 16.86 -15.62 62.21
C GLY A 14 15.79 -16.36 63.02
N THR A 15 15.22 -17.51 62.68
CA THR A 15 15.70 -18.81 62.20
C THR A 15 14.42 -19.68 62.07
N SER A 16 14.30 -20.68 61.19
CA SER A 16 14.55 -22.06 61.62
C SER A 16 14.37 -23.03 60.44
N LEU A 17 15.46 -23.75 60.22
CA LEU A 17 15.69 -24.91 59.39
C LEU A 17 14.93 -26.14 59.95
N ARG A 18 14.36 -27.02 59.10
CA ARG A 18 14.65 -28.49 59.08
C ARG A 18 13.54 -29.37 58.44
N ARG A 19 13.99 -30.13 57.41
CA ARG A 19 13.72 -31.58 57.10
C ARG A 19 12.30 -31.88 56.53
N PHE A 20 12.08 -32.57 55.40
CA PHE A 20 12.59 -33.84 54.83
C PHE A 20 12.47 -33.78 53.28
N VAL A 21 13.48 -34.13 52.47
CA VAL A 21 13.80 -35.45 51.88
C VAL A 21 12.67 -36.12 51.06
N ALA A 22 12.72 -35.90 49.74
CA ALA A 22 12.58 -36.81 48.58
C ALA A 22 11.58 -38.00 48.58
N ILE A 23 10.63 -38.01 47.61
CA ILE A 23 10.22 -39.15 46.73
C ILE A 23 9.62 -38.57 45.42
N THR A 24 10.34 -38.45 44.28
CA THR A 24 10.43 -39.33 43.08
C THR A 24 9.19 -39.53 42.16
N THR A 25 9.40 -39.17 40.87
CA THR A 25 8.95 -39.80 39.60
C THR A 25 7.58 -39.52 38.93
N MET A 26 7.69 -39.00 37.68
CA MET A 26 6.88 -39.20 36.45
C MET A 26 5.40 -38.77 36.40
N ILE A 27 5.11 -37.70 35.65
CA ILE A 27 4.29 -37.77 34.41
C ILE A 27 4.86 -36.78 33.39
N THR A 28 5.55 -37.32 32.38
CA THR A 28 5.81 -36.66 31.09
C THR A 28 4.63 -36.91 30.14
N ILE A 29 4.41 -35.97 29.21
CA ILE A 29 3.59 -36.06 27.97
C ILE A 29 2.11 -35.61 28.10
N PHE A 30 1.88 -34.32 27.88
CA PHE A 30 0.88 -33.78 26.94
C PHE A 30 1.51 -32.49 26.37
N VAL A 31 2.29 -32.60 25.28
CA VAL A 31 1.87 -32.17 23.93
C VAL A 31 1.25 -30.77 24.01
N GLY A 32 2.00 -29.69 23.77
CA GLY A 32 2.71 -29.45 22.53
C GLY A 32 1.83 -28.80 21.45
N GLU A 33 0.81 -28.01 21.80
CA GLU A 33 0.02 -27.23 20.83
C GLU A 33 -0.45 -25.89 21.42
N LEU A 34 0.42 -24.88 21.38
CA LEU A 34 -0.01 -23.47 21.48
C LEU A 34 1.00 -22.57 20.77
N THR A 35 1.49 -23.03 19.62
CA THR A 35 2.17 -22.22 18.63
C THR A 35 1.17 -21.84 17.53
N ALA A 36 1.06 -20.54 17.26
CA ALA A 36 0.64 -19.95 15.98
C ALA A 36 -0.87 -19.78 15.65
N VAL A 37 -1.70 -19.25 16.55
CA VAL A 37 -3.05 -18.74 16.15
C VAL A 37 -3.09 -17.22 15.90
N ALA A 38 -2.01 -16.47 16.13
CA ALA A 38 -2.04 -15.00 15.98
C ALA A 38 -1.51 -14.44 14.64
N MET A 39 -1.06 -15.26 13.68
CA MET A 39 -0.47 -14.76 12.41
C MET A 39 -1.26 -15.08 11.14
N TYR A 40 -2.41 -15.75 11.22
CA TYR A 40 -3.13 -16.25 10.03
C TYR A 40 -4.29 -15.38 9.49
N HIS A 41 -4.47 -14.15 9.98
CA HIS A 41 -5.57 -13.27 9.53
C HIS A 41 -5.16 -11.99 8.79
N ALA A 42 -3.91 -11.88 8.31
CA ALA A 42 -3.44 -10.69 7.59
C ALA A 42 -3.15 -10.89 6.09
N HIS A 43 -3.40 -12.06 5.51
CA HIS A 43 -3.35 -12.25 4.06
C HIS A 43 -4.65 -12.89 3.58
N GLY A 44 -5.56 -12.05 3.10
CA GLY A 44 -6.67 -12.50 2.27
C GLY A 44 -6.08 -13.18 1.03
N ASN A 45 -6.03 -14.50 1.07
CA ASN A 45 -5.80 -15.37 -0.08
C ASN A 45 -6.98 -15.26 -1.04
N ASN A 46 -7.16 -14.09 -1.67
CA ASN A 46 -7.90 -14.06 -2.92
C ASN A 46 -7.02 -14.83 -3.91
N PRO A 47 -7.48 -15.98 -4.44
CA PRO A 47 -6.75 -16.63 -5.51
C PRO A 47 -6.64 -15.60 -6.63
N VAL A 48 -5.42 -15.19 -6.96
CA VAL A 48 -5.13 -14.47 -8.20
C VAL A 48 -5.59 -15.42 -9.28
N ARG A 49 -6.78 -15.17 -9.84
CA ARG A 49 -7.28 -15.94 -10.97
C ARG A 49 -6.19 -15.83 -12.05
N PRO A 50 -5.70 -16.95 -12.61
CA PRO A 50 -4.74 -16.89 -13.70
C PRO A 50 -5.30 -15.98 -14.80
N GLN A 51 -4.69 -14.81 -14.97
CA GLN A 51 -5.04 -13.88 -16.03
C GLN A 51 -4.77 -14.61 -17.34
N PRO A 52 -5.76 -14.77 -18.24
CA PRO A 52 -5.47 -15.33 -19.56
C PRO A 52 -4.41 -14.45 -20.21
N ALA A 53 -3.24 -15.02 -20.51
CA ALA A 53 -2.06 -14.31 -21.01
C ALA A 53 -2.24 -13.64 -22.39
N ASN A 54 -3.47 -13.57 -22.92
CA ASN A 54 -3.79 -13.23 -24.30
C ASN A 54 -4.92 -12.20 -24.43
N ALA A 55 -5.20 -11.37 -23.42
CA ALA A 55 -6.00 -10.18 -23.69
C ALA A 55 -5.19 -9.29 -24.64
N GLY A 56 -5.73 -9.02 -25.82
CA GLY A 56 -5.15 -8.02 -26.72
C GLY A 56 -5.14 -6.63 -26.08
N PRO A 57 -4.61 -5.61 -26.78
CA PRO A 57 -4.60 -4.25 -26.27
C PRO A 57 -6.00 -3.78 -25.83
N ALA A 58 -6.05 -2.98 -24.76
CA ALA A 58 -7.28 -2.47 -24.18
C ALA A 58 -7.36 -0.95 -24.35
N ARG A 59 -8.57 -0.43 -24.63
CA ARG A 59 -8.83 1.01 -24.65
C ARG A 59 -9.10 1.47 -23.22
N ILE A 60 -8.36 2.46 -22.75
CA ILE A 60 -8.57 3.11 -21.46
C ILE A 60 -8.96 4.57 -21.69
N THR A 61 -9.95 5.05 -20.95
CA THR A 61 -10.39 6.46 -21.03
C THR A 61 -9.75 7.24 -19.90
N VAL A 62 -9.07 8.32 -20.23
CA VAL A 62 -8.45 9.25 -19.27
C VAL A 62 -9.53 9.96 -18.47
N GLN A 63 -9.26 10.12 -17.18
CA GLN A 63 -10.04 10.90 -16.23
C GLN A 63 -9.06 11.69 -15.37
N ASN A 64 -8.57 12.81 -15.91
CA ASN A 64 -7.57 13.69 -15.32
C ASN A 64 -8.17 14.58 -14.22
N ALA A 65 -8.80 13.95 -13.23
CA ALA A 65 -9.57 14.63 -12.21
C ALA A 65 -9.27 14.10 -10.80
N PHE A 66 -9.28 15.03 -9.84
CA PHE A 66 -8.96 14.81 -8.44
C PHE A 66 -10.20 14.92 -7.56
N VAL A 67 -10.18 14.19 -6.46
CA VAL A 67 -11.14 14.30 -5.37
C VAL A 67 -10.69 15.41 -4.42
N VAL A 68 -11.40 16.54 -4.43
CA VAL A 68 -11.13 17.70 -3.55
C VAL A 68 -12.26 17.98 -2.54
N ALA A 69 -13.46 17.42 -2.78
CA ALA A 69 -14.66 17.59 -1.98
C ALA A 69 -15.32 16.24 -1.67
N GLU A 70 -16.36 16.26 -0.84
CA GLU A 70 -17.11 15.06 -0.41
C GLU A 70 -17.85 14.35 -1.55
N THR A 71 -18.18 15.08 -2.61
CA THR A 71 -18.81 14.53 -3.82
C THR A 71 -18.15 15.09 -5.07
N GLY A 72 -18.17 14.31 -6.14
CA GLY A 72 -17.69 14.73 -7.45
C GLY A 72 -16.17 14.72 -7.60
N LEU A 73 -15.73 15.14 -8.77
CA LEU A 73 -14.33 15.21 -9.17
C LEU A 73 -14.06 16.59 -9.77
N GLN A 74 -12.85 17.09 -9.56
CA GLN A 74 -12.36 18.35 -10.13
C GLN A 74 -11.27 18.03 -11.15
N GLU A 75 -11.49 18.39 -12.42
CA GLU A 75 -10.47 18.29 -13.46
C GLU A 75 -9.22 19.08 -13.06
N ASP A 76 -8.03 18.50 -13.28
CA ASP A 76 -6.77 19.23 -13.16
C ASP A 76 -6.64 20.23 -14.30
N HIS A 77 -6.13 21.41 -13.99
CA HIS A 77 -5.86 22.46 -14.97
C HIS A 77 -4.60 22.16 -15.80
N ARG A 78 -3.80 21.17 -15.39
CA ARG A 78 -2.68 20.65 -16.17
C ARG A 78 -3.09 19.34 -16.83
N PRO A 79 -2.70 19.11 -18.08
CA PRO A 79 -2.96 17.85 -18.74
C PRO A 79 -2.18 16.70 -18.10
N LEU A 80 -2.73 15.50 -18.27
CA LEU A 80 -2.03 14.26 -18.02
C LEU A 80 -0.95 14.06 -19.10
N TYR A 81 0.18 13.48 -18.70
CA TYR A 81 1.29 13.10 -19.59
C TYR A 81 1.71 11.65 -19.32
N LEU A 82 2.42 11.05 -20.28
CA LEU A 82 2.99 9.73 -20.09
C LEU A 82 4.33 9.80 -19.36
N SER A 83 4.49 8.92 -18.38
CA SER A 83 5.70 8.78 -17.59
C SER A 83 6.58 7.65 -18.16
N SER A 84 7.90 7.80 -18.20
CA SER A 84 8.80 6.70 -18.59
C SER A 84 9.05 5.70 -17.45
N ARG A 85 8.57 6.02 -16.24
CA ARG A 85 8.71 5.20 -15.02
C ARG A 85 7.38 5.23 -14.26
N THR A 86 7.08 4.18 -13.51
CA THR A 86 5.84 4.04 -12.74
C THR A 86 5.93 4.72 -11.36
N LEU A 87 6.12 6.04 -11.37
CA LEU A 87 6.34 6.86 -10.16
C LEU A 87 5.53 8.16 -10.16
N ALA A 88 5.17 8.63 -8.97
CA ALA A 88 4.47 9.89 -8.76
C ALA A 88 5.37 11.08 -9.09
N TYR A 89 4.79 12.22 -9.50
CA TYR A 89 5.53 13.46 -9.75
C TYR A 89 6.68 13.30 -10.75
N CYS A 90 6.44 12.52 -11.80
CA CYS A 90 7.47 12.12 -12.75
C CYS A 90 8.16 13.29 -13.47
N VAL A 91 7.48 14.42 -13.67
CA VAL A 91 8.10 15.67 -14.14
C VAL A 91 9.26 16.12 -13.24
N ASP A 92 9.10 16.07 -11.92
CA ASP A 92 10.12 16.51 -10.95
C ASP A 92 11.34 15.57 -10.97
N HIS A 93 11.16 14.34 -11.45
CA HIS A 93 12.21 13.34 -11.64
C HIS A 93 12.74 13.26 -13.07
N GLY A 94 12.35 14.21 -13.94
CA GLY A 94 12.82 14.27 -15.34
C GLY A 94 12.40 13.06 -16.18
N CYS A 95 11.34 12.33 -15.78
CA CYS A 95 10.91 11.11 -16.45
C CYS A 95 9.66 11.30 -17.33
N ARG A 96 9.12 12.51 -17.46
CA ARG A 96 8.04 12.82 -18.42
C ARG A 96 8.52 12.50 -19.83
N ILE A 97 7.73 11.74 -20.57
CA ILE A 97 7.98 11.51 -21.99
C ILE A 97 7.41 12.72 -22.76
N PRO A 98 8.20 13.39 -23.62
CA PRO A 98 7.68 14.39 -24.54
C PRO A 98 6.67 13.76 -25.48
N GLY A 99 5.53 14.40 -25.67
CA GLY A 99 4.44 13.83 -26.46
C GLY A 99 3.14 14.60 -26.27
N PRO A 100 2.02 14.07 -26.79
CA PRO A 100 0.72 14.68 -26.60
C PRO A 100 0.37 14.73 -25.11
N ASP A 101 -0.32 15.80 -24.76
CA ASP A 101 -0.98 16.01 -23.49
C ASP A 101 -2.39 15.43 -23.56
N TYR A 102 -2.87 14.84 -22.46
CA TYR A 102 -4.15 14.17 -22.39
C TYR A 102 -5.09 14.81 -21.37
N TRP A 103 -6.35 14.91 -21.70
CA TRP A 103 -7.44 15.44 -20.88
C TRP A 103 -8.47 14.37 -20.58
N SER A 104 -9.36 14.64 -19.63
CA SER A 104 -10.51 13.76 -19.40
C SER A 104 -11.32 13.50 -20.68
N GLY A 105 -11.59 12.23 -20.96
CA GLY A 105 -12.29 11.78 -22.16
C GLY A 105 -11.36 11.28 -23.28
N ASP A 106 -10.07 11.63 -23.25
CA ASP A 106 -9.10 11.08 -24.20
C ASP A 106 -8.96 9.57 -24.02
N VAL A 107 -8.58 8.88 -25.10
CA VAL A 107 -8.45 7.43 -25.12
C VAL A 107 -7.02 7.03 -25.42
N LEU A 108 -6.46 6.21 -24.53
CA LEU A 108 -5.18 5.54 -24.72
C LEU A 108 -5.41 4.06 -25.04
N VAL A 109 -4.43 3.46 -25.71
CA VAL A 109 -4.40 2.00 -25.95
C VAL A 109 -3.31 1.39 -25.08
N ALA A 110 -3.74 0.73 -24.01
CA ALA A 110 -2.86 0.02 -23.11
C ALA A 110 -2.52 -1.37 -23.66
N VAL A 111 -1.24 -1.74 -23.63
CA VAL A 111 -0.74 -3.03 -24.16
C VAL A 111 -0.34 -4.01 -23.06
N CYS A 112 0.01 -3.50 -21.88
CA CYS A 112 0.30 -4.25 -20.67
C CYS A 112 0.08 -3.34 -19.44
N PHE A 113 0.19 -3.89 -18.24
CA PHE A 113 0.23 -3.11 -17.01
C PHE A 113 1.47 -3.44 -16.18
N ALA A 114 1.89 -2.52 -15.32
CA ALA A 114 3.00 -2.72 -14.38
C ALA A 114 2.58 -2.25 -12.98
N PHE A 115 3.27 -2.78 -11.97
CA PHE A 115 3.19 -2.25 -10.62
C PHE A 115 4.26 -1.16 -10.40
N GLY A 116 3.95 -0.17 -9.59
CA GLY A 116 4.84 0.95 -9.31
C GLY A 116 4.55 1.63 -7.99
N GLN A 117 4.83 2.94 -7.91
CA GLN A 117 4.48 3.72 -6.74
C GLN A 117 2.95 3.75 -6.57
N ASN A 118 2.49 3.46 -5.35
CA ASN A 118 1.08 3.65 -4.98
C ASN A 118 0.78 5.15 -4.89
N ILE A 119 -0.20 5.60 -5.67
CA ILE A 119 -0.64 7.00 -5.68
C ILE A 119 -2.16 7.08 -5.53
N THR A 120 -2.67 8.28 -5.25
CA THR A 120 -4.09 8.55 -5.07
C THR A 120 -4.54 9.73 -5.92
N ASN A 121 -5.79 9.73 -6.37
CA ASN A 121 -6.42 10.89 -7.00
C ASN A 121 -7.02 11.88 -5.98
N MET A 122 -6.74 11.70 -4.70
CA MET A 122 -7.34 12.48 -3.61
C MET A 122 -6.42 13.59 -3.12
N ASP A 123 -6.98 14.77 -2.85
CA ASP A 123 -6.29 15.78 -2.04
C ASP A 123 -6.19 15.30 -0.59
N LEU A 124 -4.98 14.88 -0.21
CA LEU A 124 -4.67 14.37 1.14
C LEU A 124 -4.87 15.42 2.25
N ARG A 125 -4.94 16.72 1.91
CA ARG A 125 -5.15 17.81 2.87
C ARG A 125 -6.63 18.10 3.11
N SER A 126 -7.54 17.61 2.26
CA SER A 126 -8.98 17.84 2.37
C SER A 126 -9.66 16.73 3.16
N THR A 127 -10.21 17.05 4.33
CA THR A 127 -11.02 16.09 5.11
C THR A 127 -12.34 15.75 4.42
N ALA A 128 -12.86 16.64 3.57
CA ALA A 128 -14.03 16.36 2.74
C ALA A 128 -13.71 15.31 1.67
N ALA A 129 -12.54 15.42 1.03
CA ALA A 129 -12.08 14.48 0.02
C ALA A 129 -11.99 13.03 0.55
N GLN A 130 -11.62 12.86 1.83
CA GLN A 130 -11.55 11.53 2.48
C GLN A 130 -12.89 10.79 2.53
N ARG A 131 -14.02 11.50 2.50
CA ARG A 131 -15.37 10.90 2.52
C ARG A 131 -15.91 10.59 1.13
N ASN A 132 -15.25 11.05 0.07
CA ASN A 132 -15.74 10.86 -1.29
C ASN A 132 -15.60 9.40 -1.72
N PRO A 133 -16.67 8.77 -2.26
CA PRO A 133 -16.64 7.38 -2.71
C PRO A 133 -15.81 7.18 -4.00
N GLN A 134 -15.48 8.25 -4.72
CA GLN A 134 -14.70 8.20 -5.96
C GLN A 134 -13.18 8.29 -5.72
N ARG A 135 -12.74 8.40 -4.46
CA ARG A 135 -11.31 8.35 -4.10
C ARG A 135 -10.76 6.97 -4.44
N VAL A 136 -9.61 6.93 -5.08
CA VAL A 136 -8.93 5.70 -5.45
C VAL A 136 -7.45 5.83 -5.16
N SER A 137 -6.87 4.77 -4.63
CA SER A 137 -5.43 4.60 -4.53
C SER A 137 -5.04 3.30 -5.21
N SER A 138 -3.99 3.34 -6.01
CA SER A 138 -3.54 2.19 -6.80
C SER A 138 -2.05 2.29 -7.07
N ASP A 139 -1.39 1.14 -7.11
CA ASP A 139 -0.02 0.95 -7.57
C ASP A 139 0.02 0.40 -9.01
N LEU A 140 -1.12 0.29 -9.69
CA LEU A 140 -1.24 -0.17 -11.07
C LEU A 140 -1.02 0.98 -12.06
N TRP A 141 -0.21 0.69 -13.08
CA TRP A 141 0.11 1.61 -14.17
C TRP A 141 -0.11 0.92 -15.51
N TYR A 142 -0.87 1.53 -16.40
CA TYR A 142 -1.06 1.05 -17.77
C TYR A 142 0.08 1.53 -18.65
N ALA A 143 0.66 0.63 -19.46
CA ALA A 143 1.66 0.96 -20.45
C ALA A 143 1.01 1.14 -21.83
N THR A 144 1.26 2.29 -22.46
CA THR A 144 0.96 2.59 -23.85
C THR A 144 2.25 2.52 -24.66
N ARG A 145 2.21 1.93 -25.86
CA ARG A 145 3.37 1.91 -26.76
C ARG A 145 3.31 3.12 -27.70
N LEU A 146 4.41 3.89 -27.72
CA LEU A 146 4.61 5.03 -28.59
C LEU A 146 5.12 4.60 -29.97
N ASP A 147 5.12 5.52 -30.93
CA ASP A 147 5.52 5.27 -32.33
C ASP A 147 7.00 4.85 -32.45
N ASP A 148 7.86 5.32 -31.55
CA ASP A 148 9.27 4.93 -31.46
C ASP A 148 9.48 3.58 -30.74
N GLY A 149 8.39 2.93 -30.32
CA GLY A 149 8.39 1.66 -29.60
C GLY A 149 8.58 1.79 -28.09
N GLN A 150 8.85 2.98 -27.55
CA GLN A 150 8.98 3.23 -26.11
C GLN A 150 7.64 2.99 -25.40
N LEU A 151 7.69 2.47 -24.17
CA LEU A 151 6.51 2.41 -23.30
C LEU A 151 6.39 3.68 -22.47
N GLY A 152 5.19 4.28 -22.52
CA GLY A 152 4.77 5.35 -21.63
C GLY A 152 3.68 4.89 -20.68
N TYR A 153 3.81 5.27 -19.41
CA TYR A 153 2.95 4.81 -18.33
C TYR A 153 1.97 5.88 -17.88
N VAL A 154 0.74 5.46 -17.59
CA VAL A 154 -0.30 6.24 -16.92
C VAL A 154 -0.80 5.47 -15.71
N SER A 155 -0.94 6.15 -14.57
CA SER A 155 -1.50 5.51 -13.38
C SER A 155 -3.01 5.27 -13.53
N GLU A 156 -3.47 4.13 -13.03
CA GLU A 156 -4.88 3.74 -13.01
C GLU A 156 -5.79 4.76 -12.30
N VAL A 157 -5.25 5.55 -11.36
CA VAL A 157 -6.06 6.53 -10.64
C VAL A 157 -6.56 7.67 -11.55
N PHE A 158 -5.90 7.89 -12.69
CA PHE A 158 -6.25 8.91 -13.70
C PHE A 158 -6.98 8.33 -14.93
N VAL A 159 -7.58 7.15 -14.81
CA VAL A 159 -8.52 6.62 -15.80
C VAL A 159 -9.93 6.48 -15.22
N THR A 160 -10.94 6.39 -16.09
CA THR A 160 -12.33 6.18 -15.68
C THR A 160 -12.49 4.89 -14.91
N ALA A 161 -13.51 4.82 -14.03
CA ALA A 161 -13.76 3.63 -13.21
C ALA A 161 -13.92 2.34 -14.04
N ALA A 162 -14.52 2.43 -15.23
CA ALA A 162 -14.68 1.29 -16.14
C ALA A 162 -13.36 0.81 -16.77
N SER A 163 -12.31 1.64 -16.76
CA SER A 163 -10.99 1.33 -17.30
C SER A 163 -10.02 0.82 -16.24
N ARG A 164 -10.49 0.47 -15.03
CA ARG A 164 -9.66 0.00 -13.91
C ARG A 164 -9.69 -1.53 -13.78
N GLY A 165 -8.77 -2.08 -13.00
CA GLY A 165 -8.63 -3.49 -12.69
C GLY A 165 -7.68 -4.26 -13.61
N GLY A 166 -6.74 -3.58 -14.29
CA GLY A 166 -5.76 -4.21 -15.19
C GLY A 166 -6.36 -4.73 -16.52
N LEU A 167 -7.68 -4.83 -16.64
CA LEU A 167 -8.43 -5.13 -17.87
C LEU A 167 -8.06 -6.43 -18.60
N GLY A 168 -7.56 -7.43 -17.87
CA GLY A 168 -7.11 -8.67 -18.50
C GLY A 168 -5.72 -8.57 -19.16
N LEU A 169 -5.11 -7.38 -19.22
CA LEU A 169 -3.80 -7.18 -19.84
C LEU A 169 -2.70 -8.01 -19.16
N PRO A 170 -1.63 -8.37 -19.89
CA PRO A 170 -0.47 -9.00 -19.28
C PRO A 170 0.34 -8.01 -18.46
N LEU A 171 1.20 -8.54 -17.57
CA LEU A 171 2.27 -7.77 -16.93
C LEU A 171 3.31 -7.33 -17.97
N CYS A 172 3.75 -6.08 -17.87
CA CYS A 172 5.05 -5.66 -18.36
C CYS A 172 6.12 -6.17 -17.35
#